data_AF-A0A968HHJ0-F1
#
_entry.id   AF-A0A968HHJ0-F1
#
_cell.length_a   1.000
_cell.length_b   1.000
_cell.length_c   1.000
_cell.angle_alpha   90.00
_cell.angle_beta   90.00
_cell.angle_gamma   90.00
#
_symmetry.space_group_name_H-M   'P 1'
#
loop_
_entity.id
_entity.type
_entity.pdbx_description
1 polymer ?
#
loop_
_entity_poly.entity_id
_entity_poly.type
_entity_poly.pdbx_seq_one_letter_code
_entity_poly.pdbx_strand_id
1 'polypeptide(L)'
;MRELSLAVGASVMTRWELHQAAAHLPLTLLADESFLAYEQTHNPQWSPTSWLVDWAKGQWVLPGIVQPPLIELRWLLFQRQ
;
A
#
# COMPACT_ATOMS: atom_id res chain seq x y z
N MET A 1 15.67 2.60 3.65
CA MET A 1 14.43 2.05 3.03
C MET A 1 13.39 3.15 2.78
N ARG A 2 12.96 3.93 3.78
CA ARG A 2 12.06 5.08 3.57
C ARG A 2 12.60 6.15 2.60
N GLU A 3 13.87 6.54 2.74
CA GLU A 3 14.48 7.50 1.80
C GLU A 3 14.57 6.96 0.36
N LEU A 4 14.80 5.65 0.22
CA LEU A 4 14.83 4.98 -1.09
C LEU A 4 13.43 4.91 -1.73
N SER A 5 12.37 4.80 -0.93
CA SER A 5 11.01 4.76 -1.48
C SER A 5 10.63 6.07 -2.16
N LEU A 6 11.15 7.20 -1.68
CA LEU A 6 10.90 8.52 -2.29
C LEU A 6 11.45 8.60 -3.72
N ALA A 7 12.59 7.97 -3.99
CA ALA A 7 13.19 7.94 -5.33
C ALA A 7 12.33 7.19 -6.36
N VAL A 8 11.42 6.32 -5.91
CA VAL A 8 10.48 5.56 -6.76
C VAL A 8 9.04 6.05 -6.60
N GLY A 9 8.84 7.26 -6.07
CA GLY A 9 7.54 7.89 -5.93
C GLY A 9 6.62 7.21 -4.90
N ALA A 10 7.19 6.50 -3.92
CA ALA A 10 6.44 5.81 -2.88
C ALA A 10 6.73 6.39 -1.48
N SER A 11 5.70 6.43 -0.64
CA SER A 11 5.84 6.71 0.79
C SER A 11 5.60 5.43 1.57
N VAL A 12 6.65 4.86 2.14
CA VAL A 12 6.53 3.62 2.94
C VAL A 12 6.33 3.98 4.41
N MET A 13 5.28 3.41 4.99
CA MET A 13 4.91 3.54 6.39
C MET A 13 4.57 2.18 6.97
N THR A 14 4.99 1.95 8.21
CA THR A 14 4.52 0.80 8.99
C THR A 14 3.08 1.04 9.42
N ARG A 15 2.35 -0.04 9.73
CA ARG A 15 0.99 0.07 10.29
C ARG A 15 0.96 0.90 11.57
N TRP A 16 1.99 0.75 12.42
CA TRP A 16 2.12 1.54 13.65
C TRP A 16 2.20 3.04 13.37
N GLU A 17 3.07 3.46 12.44
CA GLU A 17 3.20 4.88 12.07
C GLU A 17 1.91 5.43 11.47
N LEU A 18 1.22 4.66 10.64
CA LEU A 18 -0.09 5.03 10.10
C LEU A 18 -1.12 5.23 11.22
N HIS A 19 -1.21 4.29 12.17
CA HIS A 19 -2.12 4.39 13.31
C HIS A 19 -1.82 5.62 14.17
N GLN A 20 -0.55 5.91 14.43
CA GLN A 20 -0.16 7.09 15.20
C GLN A 20 -0.50 8.39 14.45
N ALA A 21 -0.25 8.45 13.15
CA ALA A 21 -0.63 9.60 12.34
C ALA A 21 -2.15 9.81 12.31
N ALA A 22 -2.93 8.72 12.18
CA ALA A 22 -4.38 8.77 12.15
C ALA A 22 -5.02 9.12 13.50
N ALA A 23 -4.37 8.79 14.63
CA ALA A 23 -4.88 9.06 15.97
C ALA A 23 -5.08 10.56 16.28
N HIS A 24 -4.42 11.43 15.51
CA HIS A 24 -4.54 12.89 15.64
C HIS A 24 -5.58 13.52 14.71
N LEU A 25 -6.30 12.70 13.93
CA LEU A 25 -7.32 13.13 12.97
C LEU A 25 -8.70 12.64 13.42
N PRO A 26 -9.80 13.35 13.10
CA PRO A 26 -11.17 12.90 13.36
C PRO A 26 -11.59 11.83 12.33
N LEU A 27 -10.81 10.76 12.23
CA LEU A 27 -10.98 9.68 11.26
C LEU A 27 -11.03 8.32 11.97
N THR A 28 -11.98 7.48 11.59
CA THR A 28 -12.03 6.07 12.00
C THR A 28 -11.65 5.20 10.82
N LEU A 29 -10.65 4.33 10.97
CA LEU A 29 -10.29 3.33 9.95
C LEU A 29 -11.38 2.25 9.88
N LEU A 30 -12.00 2.09 8.71
CA LEU A 30 -13.05 1.09 8.46
C LEU A 30 -12.52 -0.16 7.76
N ALA A 31 -11.58 0.00 6.83
CA ALA A 31 -11.01 -1.12 6.07
C ALA A 31 -9.54 -0.89 5.77
N ASP A 32 -8.77 -1.98 5.77
CA ASP A 32 -7.36 -2.03 5.41
C ASP A 32 -7.14 -3.26 4.53
N GLU A 33 -7.07 -3.07 3.21
CA GLU A 33 -7.07 -4.14 2.21
C GLU A 33 -5.83 -4.08 1.30
N SER A 34 -5.40 -5.23 0.78
CA SER A 34 -4.32 -5.26 -0.22
C SER A 34 -4.86 -4.71 -1.53
N PHE A 35 -4.16 -3.73 -2.13
CA PHE A 35 -4.58 -3.10 -3.38
C PHE A 35 -4.83 -4.12 -4.49
N LEU A 36 -3.87 -5.03 -4.70
CA LEU A 36 -3.95 -6.00 -5.79
C LEU A 36 -5.12 -6.98 -5.61
N ALA A 37 -5.33 -7.47 -4.39
CA ALA A 37 -6.44 -8.39 -4.11
C ALA A 37 -7.80 -7.69 -4.26
N TYR A 38 -7.91 -6.44 -3.78
CA TYR A 38 -9.11 -5.64 -3.92
C TYR A 38 -9.46 -5.39 -5.38
N GLU A 39 -8.52 -4.89 -6.18
CA GLU A 39 -8.73 -4.60 -7.60
C GLU A 39 -9.09 -5.87 -8.39
N GLN A 40 -8.36 -6.97 -8.18
CA GLN A 40 -8.66 -8.24 -8.85
C GLN A 40 -10.07 -8.77 -8.54
N THR A 41 -10.58 -8.49 -7.33
CA THR A 41 -11.89 -8.96 -6.88
C THR A 41 -13.03 -8.05 -7.36
N HIS A 42 -12.80 -6.74 -7.40
CA HIS A 42 -13.88 -5.75 -7.60
C HIS A 42 -13.86 -5.05 -8.96
N ASN A 43 -12.77 -5.16 -9.71
CA ASN A 43 -12.65 -4.56 -11.04
C ASN A 43 -12.73 -5.65 -12.14
N PRO A 44 -13.90 -5.87 -12.75
CA PRO A 44 -14.06 -6.90 -13.78
C PRO A 44 -13.26 -6.63 -15.06
N GLN A 45 -12.72 -5.41 -15.24
CA GLN A 45 -11.88 -5.03 -16.37
C GLN A 45 -10.39 -4.99 -15.99
N TRP A 46 -10.01 -5.59 -14.86
CA TRP A 46 -8.65 -5.55 -14.36
C TRP A 46 -7.63 -6.11 -15.36
N SER A 47 -6.85 -5.21 -15.96
CA SER A 47 -5.75 -5.52 -16.88
C SER A 47 -4.57 -4.59 -16.57
N PRO A 48 -3.89 -4.79 -15.43
CA PRO A 48 -2.81 -3.91 -15.01
C PRO A 48 -1.56 -4.14 -15.85
N THR A 49 -0.76 -3.11 -16.01
CA THR A 49 0.61 -3.28 -16.51
C THR A 49 1.46 -3.99 -15.46
N SER A 50 2.49 -4.72 -15.90
CA SER A 50 3.48 -5.33 -14.99
C SER A 50 4.11 -4.30 -14.06
N TRP A 51 4.36 -3.09 -14.58
CA TRP A 51 4.83 -1.94 -13.81
C TRP A 51 4.00 -1.67 -12.55
N LEU A 52 2.67 -1.59 -12.69
CA LEU A 52 1.77 -1.33 -11.56
C LEU A 52 1.82 -2.46 -10.53
N VAL A 53 1.85 -3.71 -11.00
CA VAL A 53 1.89 -4.89 -10.11
C VAL A 53 3.21 -4.94 -9.33
N ASP A 54 4.33 -4.67 -9.99
CA ASP A 54 5.65 -4.71 -9.37
C ASP A 54 5.85 -3.55 -8.39
N TRP A 55 5.35 -2.37 -8.73
CA TRP A 55 5.33 -1.22 -7.83
C TRP A 55 4.44 -1.48 -6.62
N ALA A 56 3.23 -2.00 -6.82
CA ALA A 56 2.30 -2.33 -5.73
C ALA A 56 2.82 -3.45 -4.80
N LYS A 57 3.72 -4.31 -5.28
CA LYS A 57 4.42 -5.32 -4.46
C LYS A 57 5.72 -4.80 -3.82
N GLY A 58 6.04 -3.51 -3.99
CA GLY A 58 7.26 -2.91 -3.45
C GLY A 58 8.56 -3.43 -4.08
N GLN A 59 8.51 -4.10 -5.25
CA GLN A 59 9.69 -4.68 -5.89
C GLN A 59 10.75 -3.64 -6.26
N TRP A 60 10.33 -2.39 -6.44
CA TRP A 60 11.20 -1.28 -6.81
C TRP A 60 11.95 -0.69 -5.60
N VAL A 61 11.44 -0.93 -4.38
CA VAL A 61 12.08 -0.51 -3.13
C VAL A 61 13.01 -1.60 -2.60
N LEU A 62 12.58 -2.88 -2.68
CA LEU A 62 13.33 -4.04 -2.19
C LEU A 62 13.23 -5.21 -3.19
N PRO A 63 13.97 -5.15 -4.33
CA PRO A 63 13.87 -6.16 -5.38
C PRO A 63 14.38 -7.53 -4.89
N GLY A 64 13.52 -8.55 -4.92
CA GLY A 64 13.89 -9.94 -4.67
C GLY A 64 14.35 -10.27 -3.24
N ILE A 65 14.15 -9.36 -2.28
CA ILE A 65 14.71 -9.51 -0.93
C ILE A 65 13.87 -10.47 -0.06
N VAL A 66 12.53 -10.49 -0.18
CA VAL A 66 11.67 -11.31 0.68
C VAL A 66 10.42 -11.80 -0.05
N GLN A 67 10.03 -13.07 0.19
CA GLN A 67 8.71 -13.61 -0.10
C GLN A 67 8.08 -14.19 1.19
N PRO A 68 6.89 -13.74 1.61
CA PRO A 68 6.07 -12.70 0.97
C PRO A 68 6.69 -11.29 1.04
N PRO A 69 6.27 -10.35 0.18
CA PRO A 69 6.83 -9.00 0.15
C PRO A 69 6.63 -8.29 1.50
N LEU A 70 7.66 -7.60 2.01
CA LEU A 70 7.56 -6.81 3.25
C LEU A 70 6.79 -5.50 3.06
N ILE A 71 6.61 -5.06 1.81
CA ILE A 71 5.98 -3.80 1.44
C ILE A 71 4.93 -4.13 0.39
N GLU A 72 3.73 -3.63 0.59
CA GLU A 72 2.66 -3.69 -0.40
C GLU A 72 1.86 -2.38 -0.39
N LEU A 73 1.25 -2.06 -1.53
CA LEU A 73 0.29 -0.99 -1.63
C LEU A 73 -1.04 -1.45 -1.01
N ARG A 74 -1.63 -0.59 -0.18
CA ARG A 74 -2.85 -0.91 0.57
C ARG A 74 -3.92 0.16 0.34
N TRP A 75 -5.16 -0.30 0.20
CA TRP A 75 -6.34 0.56 0.23
C TRP A 75 -6.78 0.72 1.68
N LEU A 76 -6.92 1.97 2.13
CA LEU A 76 -7.37 2.30 3.47
C LEU A 76 -8.66 3.12 3.35
N LEU A 77 -9.74 2.61 3.93
CA LEU A 77 -11.01 3.33 3.98
C LEU A 77 -11.15 4.00 5.35
N PHE A 78 -11.31 5.31 5.36
CA PHE A 78 -11.56 6.07 6.58
C PHE A 78 -12.95 6.72 6.53
N GLN A 79 -13.63 6.72 7.67
CA GLN A 79 -14.82 7.52 7.90
C GLN A 79 -14.44 8.78 8.67
N ARG A 80 -14.88 9.94 8.17
CA ARG A 80 -14.81 11.18 8.93
C ARG A 80 -15.86 11.15 10.03
N GLN A 81 -15.44 11.45 11.25
CA GLN A 81 -16.33 11.67 12.39
C GLN A 81 -17.10 12.99 12.24
#